data_AF-A0A448YYC9-F1
#
_entry.id   AF-A0A448YYC9-F1
#
_cell.length_a   1.000
_cell.length_b   1.000
_cell.length_c   1.000
_cell.angle_alpha   90.00
_cell.angle_beta   90.00
_cell.angle_gamma   90.00
#
_symmetry.space_group_name_H-M   'P 1'
#
loop_
_entity.id
_entity.type
_entity.pdbx_description
1 polymer ?
#
loop_
_entity_poly.entity_id
_entity_poly.type
_entity_poly.pdbx_seq_one_letter_code
_entity_poly.pdbx_strand_id
1 'polypeptide(L)'
;MDECFDHWLQEVCDGVKRNDAAIDEVEIDHSGELHTFDATDMRLLKDAMEGNRFVTSFVFRYITIDKKTAELLTTMLASSTNAITNLHMEEIQGGEGTNAAALALTLNPESSIKSLCLIGNSIDEANSKAIGMMLKSNRALSELRLSQNSIGDDCISHISSGLKSNRTLTILDLEGNALTDASVSMICNALGHNDKLEFLSLDFNDFGTFGTRAIASMLRRNNYLKELHLFGNRIDSVGAAALASSLRQNTSLKKLILSFNNIGNEGAKALAEALTVNHTLTHLSFPSNSIWNEGIEAFGDCLPKMKGLEELNVGDLFDTPAADSLLNGLKCNTRLSILYVQLPVCEDYTVDDDEASEGSSQCSCSVSPIEKDIDFFLRCNKSGRSLLQSITPSPSSLWAEVLGKANTNQTPSGVPDVLYHLIRERPDLLCNTR
;
A
#
# COMPACT_ATOMS: atom_id res chain seq x y z
N MET A 1 -14.89 7.19 35.36
CA MET A 1 -14.33 7.16 34.00
C MET A 1 -15.44 7.35 32.99
N ASP A 2 -16.59 6.68 33.15
CA ASP A 2 -17.82 6.93 32.37
C ASP A 2 -18.27 8.40 32.38
N GLU A 3 -18.23 9.10 33.52
CA GLU A 3 -18.56 10.54 33.59
C GLU A 3 -17.70 11.43 32.65
N CYS A 4 -16.48 11.00 32.31
CA CYS A 4 -15.60 11.74 31.41
C CYS A 4 -16.00 11.53 29.94
N PHE A 5 -16.44 10.32 29.59
CA PHE A 5 -16.93 9.99 28.26
C PHE A 5 -18.29 10.65 27.98
N ASP A 6 -19.24 10.52 28.92
CA ASP A 6 -20.56 11.12 28.80
C ASP A 6 -20.46 12.64 28.65
N HIS A 7 -19.57 13.28 29.42
CA HIS A 7 -19.33 14.71 29.33
C HIS A 7 -18.72 15.10 27.98
N TRP A 8 -17.71 14.36 27.52
CA TRP A 8 -17.09 14.59 26.21
C TRP A 8 -18.08 14.41 25.07
N LEU A 9 -18.86 13.33 25.06
CA LEU A 9 -19.87 13.06 24.03
C LEU A 9 -20.94 14.16 24.02
N GLN A 10 -21.32 14.66 25.19
CA GLN A 10 -22.25 15.78 25.31
C GLN A 10 -21.68 17.08 24.72
N GLU A 11 -20.40 17.39 24.95
CA GLU A 11 -19.73 18.54 24.34
C GLU A 11 -19.67 18.43 22.82
N VAL A 12 -19.34 17.24 22.28
CA VAL A 12 -19.37 16.95 20.84
C VAL A 12 -20.78 17.17 20.29
N CYS A 13 -21.80 16.57 20.91
CA CYS A 13 -23.20 16.71 20.49
C CYS A 13 -23.68 18.16 20.54
N ASP A 14 -23.28 18.92 21.56
CA ASP A 14 -23.62 20.34 21.67
C ASP A 14 -22.95 21.18 20.58
N GLY A 15 -21.71 20.86 20.20
CA GLY A 15 -21.03 21.45 19.06
C GLY A 15 -21.74 21.17 17.73
N VAL A 16 -22.11 19.90 17.51
CA VAL A 16 -22.86 19.47 16.32
C VAL A 16 -24.24 20.15 16.23
N LYS A 17 -24.96 20.29 17.36
CA LYS A 17 -26.26 20.99 17.45
C LYS A 17 -26.17 22.47 17.14
N ARG A 18 -25.07 23.13 17.53
CA ARG A 18 -24.83 24.54 17.17
C ARG A 18 -24.63 24.73 15.67
N ASN A 19 -24.57 23.63 14.90
CA ASN A 19 -24.32 23.61 13.46
C ASN A 19 -23.05 24.42 13.17
N ASP A 20 -22.03 24.20 14.00
CA ASP A 20 -20.75 24.88 13.88
C ASP A 20 -20.05 24.34 12.63
N ALA A 21 -19.80 25.22 11.65
CA ALA A 21 -19.14 24.84 10.41
C ALA A 21 -17.69 24.37 10.63
N ALA A 22 -17.13 24.54 11.83
CA ALA A 22 -15.83 24.02 12.20
C ALA A 22 -15.83 22.50 12.50
N ILE A 23 -16.99 21.87 12.68
CA ILE A 23 -17.11 20.44 12.97
C ILE A 23 -17.65 19.72 11.73
N ASP A 24 -16.75 19.22 10.89
CA ASP A 24 -17.04 18.44 9.69
C ASP A 24 -16.85 16.92 9.89
N GLU A 25 -16.12 16.53 10.93
CA GLU A 25 -15.87 15.15 11.35
C GLU A 25 -16.25 14.93 12.82
N VAL A 26 -16.91 13.82 13.10
CA VAL A 26 -17.17 13.33 14.46
C VAL A 26 -16.37 12.05 14.66
N GLU A 27 -15.37 12.12 15.54
CA GLU A 27 -14.48 11.01 15.87
C GLU A 27 -14.76 10.50 17.29
N ILE A 28 -15.12 9.23 17.38
CA ILE A 28 -15.34 8.49 18.62
C ILE A 28 -14.28 7.38 18.67
N ASP A 29 -13.20 7.65 19.41
CA ASP A 29 -12.06 6.74 19.54
C ASP A 29 -11.87 6.35 21.02
N HIS A 30 -11.77 5.04 21.28
CA HIS A 30 -11.50 4.54 22.60
C HIS A 30 -10.40 3.46 22.64
N SER A 31 -9.17 3.86 22.28
CA SER A 31 -7.95 3.04 22.34
C SER A 31 -7.53 2.47 23.71
N GLY A 32 -8.26 2.74 24.81
CA GLY A 32 -7.86 2.39 26.20
C GLY A 32 -8.53 1.14 26.78
N GLU A 33 -9.82 1.24 27.13
CA GLU A 33 -10.65 0.12 27.64
C GLU A 33 -11.98 0.12 26.89
N LEU A 34 -12.29 -0.93 26.12
CA LEU A 34 -13.51 -1.05 25.28
C LEU A 34 -14.75 -0.39 25.92
N HIS A 35 -15.01 0.86 25.55
CA HIS A 35 -16.20 1.56 25.98
C HIS A 35 -17.37 1.02 25.16
N THR A 36 -18.47 0.72 25.84
CA THR A 36 -19.70 0.29 25.16
C THR A 36 -20.45 1.54 24.74
N PHE A 37 -20.36 1.89 23.45
CA PHE A 37 -21.17 2.95 22.87
C PHE A 37 -22.59 2.41 22.69
N ASP A 38 -23.50 2.86 23.54
CA ASP A 38 -24.80 2.24 23.70
C ASP A 38 -25.93 2.96 22.93
N ALA A 39 -27.15 2.44 23.06
CA ALA A 39 -28.32 3.01 22.40
C ALA A 39 -28.72 4.40 22.95
N THR A 40 -28.27 4.77 24.15
CA THR A 40 -28.46 6.11 24.75
C THR A 40 -27.52 7.10 24.09
N ASP A 41 -26.25 6.74 23.98
CA ASP A 41 -25.21 7.54 23.31
C ASP A 41 -25.57 7.82 21.85
N MET A 42 -25.99 6.77 21.14
CA MET A 42 -26.41 6.89 19.75
C MET A 42 -27.67 7.74 19.57
N ARG A 43 -28.57 7.80 20.55
CA ARG A 43 -29.72 8.72 20.50
C ARG A 43 -29.31 10.16 20.71
N LEU A 44 -28.41 10.43 21.66
CA LEU A 44 -27.86 11.77 21.88
C LEU A 44 -27.20 12.29 20.58
N LEU A 45 -26.40 11.44 19.94
CA LEU A 45 -25.76 11.75 18.67
C LEU A 45 -26.79 11.95 17.54
N LYS A 46 -27.77 11.07 17.43
CA LYS A 46 -28.85 11.19 16.43
C LYS A 46 -29.62 12.50 16.59
N ASP A 47 -30.00 12.86 17.81
CA ASP A 47 -30.71 14.11 18.13
C ASP A 47 -29.83 15.33 17.83
N ALA A 48 -28.51 15.21 18.01
CA ALA A 48 -27.58 16.27 17.64
C ALA A 48 -27.47 16.49 16.12
N MET A 49 -27.59 15.40 15.36
CA MET A 49 -27.54 15.41 13.91
C MET A 49 -28.83 15.90 13.23
N GLU A 50 -29.93 16.04 13.97
CA GLU A 50 -31.18 16.55 13.41
C GLU A 50 -31.02 17.97 12.86
N GLY A 51 -31.10 18.11 11.54
CA GLY A 51 -30.92 19.39 10.85
C GLY A 51 -29.48 19.81 10.61
N ASN A 52 -28.48 19.03 11.06
CA ASN A 52 -27.08 19.28 10.76
C ASN A 52 -26.79 19.04 9.26
N ARG A 53 -25.96 19.92 8.67
CA ARG A 53 -25.55 19.85 7.26
C ARG A 53 -24.04 19.96 7.04
N PHE A 54 -23.26 20.05 8.13
CA PHE A 54 -21.82 20.29 8.08
C PHE A 54 -21.02 19.04 8.36
N VAL A 55 -21.49 18.18 9.25
CA VAL A 55 -20.82 16.90 9.55
C VAL A 55 -20.96 15.99 8.32
N THR A 56 -19.82 15.65 7.74
CA THR A 56 -19.72 14.80 6.56
C THR A 56 -19.01 13.47 6.82
N SER A 57 -18.28 13.38 7.94
CA SER A 57 -17.46 12.23 8.31
C SER A 57 -17.79 11.73 9.71
N PHE A 58 -17.90 10.41 9.85
CA PHE A 58 -18.00 9.72 11.12
C PHE A 58 -16.89 8.71 11.24
N VAL A 59 -16.18 8.75 12.36
CA VAL A 59 -15.09 7.84 12.68
C VAL A 59 -15.40 7.18 14.01
N PHE A 60 -15.50 5.86 14.01
CA PHE A 60 -15.64 5.05 15.21
C PHE A 60 -14.45 4.09 15.27
N ARG A 61 -13.72 4.08 16.39
CA ARG A 61 -12.59 3.18 16.60
C ARG A 61 -12.61 2.54 17.98
N TYR A 62 -12.34 1.24 18.03
CA TYR A 62 -12.13 0.49 19.28
C TYR A 62 -13.30 0.57 20.26
N ILE A 63 -14.53 0.67 19.74
CA ILE A 63 -15.75 0.69 20.55
C ILE A 63 -16.53 -0.62 20.43
N THR A 64 -17.34 -0.92 21.43
CA THR A 64 -18.35 -1.97 21.34
C THR A 64 -19.70 -1.36 21.00
N ILE A 65 -20.37 -1.85 19.96
CA ILE A 65 -21.76 -1.50 19.65
C ILE A 65 -22.65 -2.75 19.75
N ASP A 66 -23.81 -2.59 20.37
CA ASP A 66 -24.83 -3.64 20.36
C ASP A 66 -25.70 -3.56 19.09
N LYS A 67 -26.52 -4.59 18.87
CA LYS A 67 -27.45 -4.65 17.73
C LYS A 67 -28.33 -3.41 17.63
N LYS A 68 -28.83 -2.93 18.76
CA LYS A 68 -29.80 -1.84 18.83
C LYS A 68 -29.13 -0.50 18.47
N THR A 69 -27.89 -0.33 18.89
CA THR A 69 -27.03 0.81 18.57
C THR A 69 -26.73 0.82 17.07
N ALA A 70 -26.37 -0.33 16.49
CA ALA A 70 -26.18 -0.46 15.04
C ALA A 70 -27.45 -0.14 14.23
N GLU A 71 -28.64 -0.57 14.69
CA GLU A 71 -29.93 -0.23 14.07
C GLU A 71 -30.26 1.28 14.17
N LEU A 72 -29.87 1.94 15.27
CA LEU A 72 -30.03 3.38 15.44
C LEU A 72 -29.07 4.17 14.55
N LEU A 73 -27.81 3.76 14.47
CA LEU A 73 -26.81 4.31 13.56
C LEU A 73 -27.30 4.20 12.11
N THR A 74 -27.78 3.02 11.73
CA THR A 74 -28.43 2.76 10.44
C THR A 74 -29.54 3.76 10.13
N THR A 75 -30.44 3.95 11.08
CA THR A 75 -31.59 4.83 10.90
C THR A 75 -31.14 6.28 10.78
N MET A 76 -30.15 6.70 11.58
CA MET A 76 -29.56 8.04 11.51
C MET A 76 -28.96 8.29 10.13
N LEU A 77 -28.11 7.39 9.64
CA LEU A 77 -27.46 7.49 8.32
C LEU A 77 -28.49 7.53 7.19
N ALA A 78 -29.53 6.69 7.25
CA ALA A 78 -30.59 6.67 6.24
C ALA A 78 -31.49 7.94 6.26
N SER A 79 -31.68 8.55 7.43
CA SER A 79 -32.42 9.81 7.58
C SER A 79 -31.58 11.07 7.36
N SER A 80 -30.25 10.92 7.34
CA SER A 80 -29.35 12.05 7.22
C SER A 80 -29.55 12.75 5.87
N THR A 81 -29.33 14.06 5.86
CA THR A 81 -29.22 14.78 4.58
C THR A 81 -27.99 14.26 3.82
N ASN A 82 -27.89 14.51 2.50
CA ASN A 82 -26.76 14.08 1.66
C ASN A 82 -25.36 14.62 2.08
N ALA A 83 -25.22 15.17 3.29
CA ALA A 83 -23.98 15.66 3.87
C ALA A 83 -23.04 14.53 4.30
N ILE A 84 -23.55 13.42 4.87
CA ILE A 84 -22.69 12.32 5.34
C ILE A 84 -22.16 11.55 4.14
N THR A 85 -20.85 11.60 3.93
CA THR A 85 -20.18 10.96 2.78
C THR A 85 -19.11 9.95 3.20
N ASN A 86 -18.59 10.05 4.43
CA ASN A 86 -17.54 9.16 4.93
C ASN A 86 -17.99 8.47 6.22
N LEU A 87 -17.81 7.16 6.27
CA LEU A 87 -18.03 6.35 7.46
C LEU A 87 -16.82 5.44 7.67
N HIS A 88 -16.11 5.64 8.77
CA HIS A 88 -15.00 4.82 9.23
C HIS A 88 -15.39 4.08 10.49
N MET A 89 -15.31 2.76 10.44
CA MET A 89 -15.61 1.84 11.53
C MET A 89 -14.44 0.87 11.66
N GLU A 90 -13.64 1.03 12.70
CA GLU A 90 -12.43 0.24 12.91
C GLU A 90 -12.46 -0.51 14.23
N GLU A 91 -12.17 -1.81 14.15
CA GLU A 91 -12.17 -2.72 15.31
C GLU A 91 -13.42 -2.57 16.18
N ILE A 92 -14.57 -2.47 15.53
CA ILE A 92 -15.84 -2.37 16.22
C ILE A 92 -16.22 -3.77 16.68
N GLN A 93 -16.25 -3.95 18.00
CA GLN A 93 -16.68 -5.19 18.61
C GLN A 93 -18.20 -5.21 18.76
N GLY A 94 -18.81 -6.36 18.55
CA GLY A 94 -20.26 -6.52 18.62
C GLY A 94 -20.56 -8.01 18.68
N GLY A 95 -21.65 -8.38 19.38
CA GLY A 95 -22.07 -9.78 19.44
C GLY A 95 -22.28 -10.38 18.04
N GLU A 96 -22.25 -11.71 17.93
CA GLU A 96 -22.37 -12.45 16.66
C GLU A 96 -23.32 -11.77 15.64
N GLY A 97 -22.75 -11.27 14.54
CA GLY A 97 -23.49 -10.74 13.40
C GLY A 97 -23.95 -9.27 13.43
N THR A 98 -23.47 -8.43 14.37
CA THR A 98 -24.02 -7.07 14.55
C THR A 98 -23.38 -5.91 13.77
N ASN A 99 -22.12 -5.99 13.31
CA ASN A 99 -21.41 -4.75 12.96
C ASN A 99 -21.37 -4.39 11.46
N ALA A 100 -20.96 -5.28 10.55
CA ALA A 100 -20.91 -4.93 9.12
C ALA A 100 -22.21 -5.26 8.36
N ALA A 101 -22.99 -6.27 8.79
CA ALA A 101 -24.27 -6.62 8.15
C ALA A 101 -25.35 -5.54 8.34
N ALA A 102 -25.49 -4.99 9.55
CA ALA A 102 -26.44 -3.91 9.82
C ALA A 102 -26.09 -2.67 8.99
N LEU A 103 -24.80 -2.27 8.96
CA LEU A 103 -24.30 -1.14 8.18
C LEU A 103 -24.38 -1.32 6.66
N ALA A 104 -24.10 -2.53 6.15
CA ALA A 104 -24.23 -2.83 4.72
C ALA A 104 -25.69 -2.81 4.24
N LEU A 105 -26.65 -3.16 5.11
CA LEU A 105 -28.08 -3.07 4.82
C LEU A 105 -28.60 -1.62 4.74
N THR A 106 -27.87 -0.65 5.27
CA THR A 106 -28.22 0.79 5.29
C THR A 106 -27.84 1.52 4.02
N LEU A 107 -26.86 0.98 3.30
CA LEU A 107 -26.31 1.53 2.07
C LEU A 107 -27.22 1.19 0.88
N ASN A 108 -28.47 1.61 1.00
CA ASN A 108 -29.45 1.57 -0.07
C ASN A 108 -28.94 2.39 -1.29
N PRO A 109 -29.56 2.26 -2.48
CA PRO A 109 -29.15 3.00 -3.68
C PRO A 109 -29.08 4.53 -3.51
N GLU A 110 -29.82 5.08 -2.54
CA GLU A 110 -29.96 6.52 -2.24
C GLU A 110 -28.98 7.01 -1.17
N SER A 111 -28.14 6.13 -0.60
CA SER A 111 -27.15 6.52 0.41
C SER A 111 -26.17 7.53 -0.19
N SER A 112 -25.87 8.59 0.55
CA SER A 112 -24.85 9.59 0.18
C SER A 112 -23.41 9.16 0.48
N ILE A 113 -23.23 8.01 1.14
CA ILE A 113 -21.91 7.52 1.55
C ILE A 113 -21.08 7.17 0.30
N LYS A 114 -19.91 7.81 0.20
CA LYS A 114 -18.93 7.64 -0.86
C LYS A 114 -17.73 6.81 -0.40
N SER A 115 -17.31 6.97 0.86
CA SER A 115 -16.25 6.16 1.47
C SER A 115 -16.77 5.38 2.67
N LEU A 116 -16.55 4.07 2.64
CA LEU A 116 -16.85 3.14 3.73
C LEU A 116 -15.58 2.39 4.12
N CYS A 117 -15.16 2.56 5.36
CA CYS A 117 -14.04 1.85 5.95
C CYS A 117 -14.56 0.94 7.07
N LEU A 118 -14.29 -0.37 6.95
CA LEU A 118 -14.74 -1.40 7.88
C LEU A 118 -13.54 -2.23 8.40
N ILE A 119 -12.40 -1.62 8.69
CA ILE A 119 -11.16 -2.33 9.07
C ILE A 119 -11.36 -3.11 10.38
N GLY A 120 -10.83 -4.34 10.47
CA GLY A 120 -10.77 -5.06 11.75
C GLY A 120 -12.11 -5.50 12.34
N ASN A 121 -13.19 -5.58 11.56
CA ASN A 121 -14.55 -5.86 12.04
C ASN A 121 -14.97 -7.34 11.92
N SER A 122 -14.06 -8.26 11.62
CA SER A 122 -14.34 -9.71 11.48
C SER A 122 -15.56 -10.01 10.58
N ILE A 123 -15.40 -9.85 9.27
CA ILE A 123 -16.50 -10.03 8.30
C ILE A 123 -16.79 -11.51 8.10
N ASP A 124 -17.84 -11.98 8.76
CA ASP A 124 -18.39 -13.32 8.57
C ASP A 124 -19.18 -13.49 7.25
N GLU A 125 -19.73 -14.68 7.02
CA GLU A 125 -20.50 -15.01 5.82
C GLU A 125 -21.75 -14.12 5.66
N ALA A 126 -22.47 -13.83 6.73
CA ALA A 126 -23.67 -12.99 6.70
C ALA A 126 -23.33 -11.54 6.33
N ASN A 127 -22.23 -11.04 6.86
CA ASN A 127 -21.70 -9.69 6.63
C ASN A 127 -21.20 -9.58 5.19
N SER A 128 -20.48 -10.58 4.69
CA SER A 128 -20.04 -10.63 3.29
C SER A 128 -21.21 -10.69 2.30
N LYS A 129 -22.27 -11.46 2.62
CA LYS A 129 -23.52 -11.46 1.83
C LYS A 129 -24.13 -10.06 1.75
N ALA A 130 -24.23 -9.37 2.89
CA ALA A 130 -24.78 -8.02 2.94
C ALA A 130 -23.94 -7.03 2.12
N ILE A 131 -22.60 -7.08 2.23
CA ILE A 131 -21.69 -6.25 1.43
C ILE A 131 -21.82 -6.56 -0.06
N GLY A 132 -21.90 -7.83 -0.45
CA GLY A 132 -22.12 -8.24 -1.83
C GLY A 132 -23.45 -7.73 -2.42
N MET A 133 -24.52 -7.75 -1.63
CA MET A 133 -25.82 -7.18 -2.02
C MET A 133 -25.75 -5.65 -2.13
N MET A 134 -25.11 -4.99 -1.18
CA MET A 134 -24.88 -3.55 -1.16
C MET A 134 -24.11 -3.10 -2.40
N LEU A 135 -23.00 -3.76 -2.74
CA LEU A 135 -22.21 -3.44 -3.93
C LEU A 135 -23.02 -3.55 -5.23
N LYS A 136 -24.04 -4.41 -5.27
CA LYS A 136 -24.91 -4.58 -6.43
C LYS A 136 -25.97 -3.47 -6.55
N SER A 137 -26.48 -2.97 -5.44
CA SER A 137 -27.58 -1.99 -5.41
C SER A 137 -27.10 -0.55 -5.28
N ASN A 138 -26.03 -0.30 -4.52
CA ASN A 138 -25.52 1.02 -4.22
C ASN A 138 -25.02 1.74 -5.48
N ARG A 139 -25.25 3.06 -5.54
CA ARG A 139 -24.93 3.92 -6.68
C ARG A 139 -24.05 5.14 -6.32
N ALA A 140 -23.59 5.23 -5.08
CA ALA A 140 -22.80 6.36 -4.58
C ALA A 140 -21.39 5.96 -4.10
N LEU A 141 -21.25 4.76 -3.55
CA LEU A 141 -20.01 4.28 -2.93
C LEU A 141 -18.91 4.17 -3.99
N SER A 142 -17.85 4.96 -3.78
CA SER A 142 -16.64 4.99 -4.60
C SER A 142 -15.45 4.32 -3.91
N GLU A 143 -15.45 4.23 -2.58
CA GLU A 143 -14.35 3.69 -1.80
C GLU A 143 -14.85 2.71 -0.74
N LEU A 144 -14.24 1.52 -0.74
CA LEU A 144 -14.55 0.46 0.21
C LEU A 144 -13.24 -0.13 0.75
N ARG A 145 -12.99 0.05 2.06
CA ARG A 145 -11.86 -0.59 2.76
C ARG A 145 -12.36 -1.68 3.68
N LEU A 146 -11.89 -2.90 3.47
CA LEU A 146 -12.23 -4.09 4.25
C LEU A 146 -10.98 -4.75 4.84
N SER A 147 -9.93 -3.99 5.12
CA SER A 147 -8.65 -4.53 5.56
C SER A 147 -8.77 -5.26 6.90
N GLN A 148 -7.97 -6.32 7.11
CA GLN A 148 -7.88 -7.05 8.37
C GLN A 148 -9.20 -7.65 8.87
N ASN A 149 -10.06 -8.16 7.97
CA ASN A 149 -11.36 -8.72 8.34
C ASN A 149 -11.44 -10.25 8.32
N SER A 150 -10.35 -10.94 7.99
CA SER A 150 -10.33 -12.41 7.88
C SER A 150 -11.45 -12.99 7.01
N ILE A 151 -11.79 -12.31 5.91
CA ILE A 151 -12.92 -12.69 5.02
C ILE A 151 -12.77 -14.15 4.54
N GLY A 152 -11.60 -14.54 4.05
CA GLY A 152 -11.36 -15.89 3.51
C GLY A 152 -12.13 -16.22 2.22
N ASP A 153 -11.94 -17.46 1.75
CA ASP A 153 -12.38 -17.90 0.42
C ASP A 153 -13.91 -18.04 0.28
N ASP A 154 -14.60 -18.50 1.32
CA ASP A 154 -16.04 -18.73 1.24
C ASP A 154 -16.80 -17.40 1.15
N CYS A 155 -16.42 -16.44 2.00
CA CYS A 155 -17.09 -15.16 2.09
C CYS A 155 -16.80 -14.28 0.87
N ILE A 156 -15.58 -14.27 0.33
CA ILE A 156 -15.22 -13.34 -0.77
C ILE A 156 -16.06 -13.54 -2.04
N SER A 157 -16.65 -14.73 -2.21
CA SER A 157 -17.53 -15.05 -3.33
C SER A 157 -18.73 -14.09 -3.43
N HIS A 158 -19.27 -13.66 -2.29
CA HIS A 158 -20.39 -12.72 -2.21
C HIS A 158 -19.97 -11.31 -2.62
N ILE A 159 -18.84 -10.82 -2.10
CA ILE A 159 -18.26 -9.52 -2.45
C ILE A 159 -17.93 -9.50 -3.96
N SER A 160 -17.28 -10.55 -4.47
CA SER A 160 -16.92 -10.69 -5.89
C SER A 160 -18.16 -10.64 -6.80
N SER A 161 -19.26 -11.28 -6.40
CA SER A 161 -20.53 -11.23 -7.13
C SER A 161 -21.10 -9.80 -7.21
N GLY A 162 -21.03 -9.05 -6.11
CA GLY A 162 -21.39 -7.64 -6.06
C GLY A 162 -20.51 -6.77 -6.96
N LEU A 163 -19.18 -6.92 -6.86
CA LEU A 163 -18.19 -6.17 -7.63
C LEU A 163 -18.37 -6.30 -9.15
N LYS A 164 -18.80 -7.47 -9.63
CA LYS A 164 -19.04 -7.72 -11.06
C LYS A 164 -20.10 -6.76 -11.64
N SER A 165 -21.11 -6.41 -10.85
CA SER A 165 -22.22 -5.55 -11.26
C SER A 165 -22.06 -4.10 -10.82
N ASN A 166 -21.15 -3.82 -9.88
CA ASN A 166 -20.89 -2.48 -9.38
C ASN A 166 -20.33 -1.58 -10.49
N ARG A 167 -20.74 -0.31 -10.49
CA ARG A 167 -20.37 0.70 -11.50
C ARG A 167 -19.92 2.03 -10.90
N THR A 168 -19.56 2.05 -9.62
CA THR A 168 -19.23 3.27 -8.88
C THR A 168 -17.94 3.15 -8.09
N LEU A 169 -17.60 1.95 -7.63
CA LEU A 169 -16.44 1.69 -6.80
C LEU A 169 -15.16 1.89 -7.61
N THR A 170 -14.34 2.84 -7.18
CA THR A 170 -13.03 3.18 -7.74
C THR A 170 -11.89 2.65 -6.86
N ILE A 171 -12.11 2.50 -5.55
CA ILE A 171 -11.11 2.04 -4.59
C ILE A 171 -11.66 0.83 -3.83
N LEU A 172 -10.90 -0.26 -3.85
CA LEU A 172 -11.17 -1.45 -3.04
C LEU A 172 -9.90 -1.88 -2.32
N ASP A 173 -9.97 -1.92 -1.01
CA ASP A 173 -8.90 -2.42 -0.16
C ASP A 173 -9.33 -3.72 0.54
N LEU A 174 -8.59 -4.79 0.27
CA LEU A 174 -8.78 -6.14 0.81
C LEU A 174 -7.51 -6.64 1.51
N GLU A 175 -6.66 -5.74 2.00
CA GLU A 175 -5.44 -6.09 2.73
C GLU A 175 -5.74 -7.03 3.92
N GLY A 176 -4.89 -8.02 4.18
CA GLY A 176 -4.97 -8.79 5.44
C GLY A 176 -6.24 -9.63 5.62
N ASN A 177 -6.76 -10.25 4.55
CA ASN A 177 -8.04 -10.96 4.56
C ASN A 177 -7.94 -12.49 4.41
N ALA A 178 -6.74 -13.04 4.54
CA ALA A 178 -6.45 -14.46 4.37
C ALA A 178 -6.96 -15.01 3.00
N LEU A 179 -6.87 -14.19 1.95
CA LEU A 179 -7.32 -14.57 0.61
C LEU A 179 -6.30 -15.52 -0.05
N THR A 180 -6.76 -16.66 -0.54
CA THR A 180 -5.92 -17.62 -1.27
C THR A 180 -5.97 -17.39 -2.79
N ASP A 181 -5.27 -18.25 -3.54
CA ASP A 181 -5.35 -18.29 -5.01
C ASP A 181 -6.81 -18.43 -5.52
N ALA A 182 -7.67 -19.16 -4.79
CA ALA A 182 -9.07 -19.33 -5.15
C ALA A 182 -9.84 -18.00 -5.01
N SER A 183 -9.68 -17.32 -3.88
CA SER A 183 -10.23 -15.97 -3.64
C SER A 183 -9.85 -14.98 -4.73
N VAL A 184 -8.55 -14.88 -5.02
CA VAL A 184 -8.02 -13.93 -6.01
C VAL A 184 -8.57 -14.22 -7.40
N SER A 185 -8.75 -15.50 -7.75
CA SER A 185 -9.39 -15.89 -9.02
C SER A 185 -10.83 -15.40 -9.12
N MET A 186 -11.62 -15.45 -8.03
CA MET A 186 -12.98 -14.94 -8.00
C MET A 186 -13.03 -13.41 -8.18
N ILE A 187 -12.17 -12.68 -7.47
CA ILE A 187 -12.04 -11.22 -7.60
C ILE A 187 -11.64 -10.86 -9.03
N CYS A 188 -10.62 -11.53 -9.58
CA CYS A 188 -10.14 -11.29 -10.94
C CYS A 188 -11.21 -11.53 -12.01
N ASN A 189 -12.05 -12.55 -11.83
CA ASN A 189 -13.18 -12.81 -12.72
C ASN A 189 -14.25 -11.70 -12.64
N ALA A 190 -14.50 -11.17 -11.45
CA ALA A 190 -15.41 -10.03 -11.26
C ALA A 190 -14.86 -8.75 -11.91
N LEU A 191 -13.55 -8.49 -11.76
CA LEU A 191 -12.90 -7.27 -12.25
C LEU A 191 -12.53 -7.31 -13.74
N GLY A 192 -12.52 -8.47 -14.38
CA GLY A 192 -12.14 -8.61 -15.79
C GLY A 192 -12.96 -7.77 -16.77
N HIS A 193 -14.18 -7.34 -16.38
CA HIS A 193 -15.02 -6.39 -17.13
C HIS A 193 -15.48 -5.19 -16.30
N ASN A 194 -14.94 -5.02 -15.09
CA ASN A 194 -15.22 -3.83 -14.30
C ASN A 194 -14.46 -2.65 -14.91
N ASP A 195 -15.18 -1.57 -15.20
CA ASP A 195 -14.69 -0.39 -15.90
C ASP A 195 -14.58 0.85 -15.01
N LYS A 196 -14.51 0.63 -13.69
CA LYS A 196 -14.55 1.69 -12.68
C LYS A 196 -13.49 1.56 -11.61
N LEU A 197 -13.11 0.34 -11.24
CA LEU A 197 -12.10 0.15 -10.21
C LEU A 197 -10.73 0.62 -10.71
N GLU A 198 -10.16 1.61 -10.02
CA GLU A 198 -8.88 2.23 -10.33
C GLU A 198 -7.79 1.80 -9.35
N PHE A 199 -8.14 1.51 -8.09
CA PHE A 199 -7.23 1.03 -7.06
C PHE A 199 -7.72 -0.29 -6.49
N LEU A 200 -6.80 -1.27 -6.42
CA LEU A 200 -7.01 -2.53 -5.73
C LEU A 200 -5.80 -2.83 -4.84
N SER A 201 -6.04 -3.00 -3.53
CA SER A 201 -5.08 -3.59 -2.61
C SER A 201 -5.45 -5.03 -2.29
N LEU A 202 -4.47 -5.93 -2.45
CA LEU A 202 -4.50 -7.31 -1.99
C LEU A 202 -3.29 -7.59 -1.09
N ASP A 203 -2.78 -6.56 -0.40
CA ASP A 203 -1.62 -6.66 0.47
C ASP A 203 -1.83 -7.66 1.61
N PHE A 204 -0.76 -8.28 2.09
CA PHE A 204 -0.77 -9.21 3.23
C PHE A 204 -1.86 -10.30 3.13
N ASN A 205 -1.94 -10.99 1.99
CA ASN A 205 -2.81 -12.14 1.80
C ASN A 205 -1.98 -13.42 1.57
N ASP A 206 -2.64 -14.56 1.37
CA ASP A 206 -1.97 -15.88 1.28
C ASP A 206 -2.09 -16.48 -0.13
N PHE A 207 -2.03 -15.67 -1.18
CA PHE A 207 -2.02 -16.17 -2.57
C PHE A 207 -0.59 -16.26 -3.12
N GLY A 208 -0.39 -17.16 -4.09
CA GLY A 208 0.90 -17.39 -4.74
C GLY A 208 0.77 -17.39 -6.27
N THR A 209 1.39 -18.38 -6.91
CA THR A 209 1.52 -18.43 -8.38
C THR A 209 0.17 -18.43 -9.11
N PHE A 210 -0.83 -19.17 -8.64
CA PHE A 210 -2.10 -19.31 -9.38
C PHE A 210 -2.97 -18.06 -9.26
N GLY A 211 -3.05 -17.44 -8.08
CA GLY A 211 -3.71 -16.16 -7.86
C GLY A 211 -3.04 -15.07 -8.70
N THR A 212 -1.71 -15.06 -8.73
CA THR A 212 -0.95 -14.12 -9.57
C THR A 212 -1.21 -14.31 -11.06
N ARG A 213 -1.35 -15.55 -11.53
CA ARG A 213 -1.74 -15.84 -12.92
C ARG A 213 -3.16 -15.36 -13.23
N ALA A 214 -4.08 -15.42 -12.25
CA ALA A 214 -5.42 -14.87 -12.39
C ALA A 214 -5.36 -13.33 -12.52
N ILE A 215 -4.56 -12.67 -11.68
CA ILE A 215 -4.31 -11.22 -11.75
C ILE A 215 -3.73 -10.84 -13.13
N ALA A 216 -2.69 -11.53 -13.58
CA ALA A 216 -2.10 -11.30 -14.90
C ALA A 216 -3.14 -11.47 -16.04
N SER A 217 -4.04 -12.44 -15.91
CA SER A 217 -5.10 -12.66 -16.89
C SER A 217 -6.18 -11.58 -16.86
N MET A 218 -6.50 -11.06 -15.68
CA MET A 218 -7.38 -9.90 -15.50
C MET A 218 -6.75 -8.64 -16.09
N LEU A 219 -5.47 -8.35 -15.82
CA LEU A 219 -4.76 -7.17 -16.34
C LEU A 219 -4.67 -7.13 -17.87
N ARG A 220 -4.69 -8.27 -18.56
CA ARG A 220 -4.76 -8.29 -20.04
C ARG A 220 -6.08 -7.77 -20.60
N ARG A 221 -7.15 -7.80 -19.80
CA ARG A 221 -8.53 -7.47 -20.21
C ARG A 221 -9.01 -6.16 -19.60
N ASN A 222 -8.58 -5.88 -18.38
CA ASN A 222 -8.92 -4.68 -17.65
C ASN A 222 -7.98 -3.53 -18.04
N ASN A 223 -8.54 -2.45 -18.60
CA ASN A 223 -7.81 -1.23 -18.96
C ASN A 223 -8.24 -0.02 -18.12
N TYR A 224 -8.73 -0.26 -16.90
CA TYR A 224 -9.20 0.78 -15.98
C TYR A 224 -8.35 0.85 -14.72
N LEU A 225 -7.96 -0.30 -14.16
CA LEU A 225 -7.12 -0.37 -12.98
C LEU A 225 -5.81 0.40 -13.20
N LYS A 226 -5.52 1.33 -12.28
CA LYS A 226 -4.38 2.24 -12.28
C LYS A 226 -3.36 1.84 -11.23
N GLU A 227 -3.80 1.37 -10.08
CA GLU A 227 -2.94 1.01 -8.96
C GLU A 227 -3.28 -0.38 -8.45
N LEU A 228 -2.25 -1.21 -8.31
CA LEU A 228 -2.37 -2.56 -7.81
C LEU A 228 -1.29 -2.80 -6.75
N HIS A 229 -1.74 -3.10 -5.54
CA HIS A 229 -0.86 -3.45 -4.44
C HIS A 229 -0.96 -4.95 -4.13
N LEU A 230 0.19 -5.61 -4.06
CA LEU A 230 0.38 -7.05 -3.83
C LEU A 230 1.49 -7.33 -2.81
N PHE A 231 1.79 -6.36 -1.93
CA PHE A 231 2.78 -6.46 -0.86
C PHE A 231 2.53 -7.69 0.02
N GLY A 232 3.58 -8.38 0.47
CA GLY A 232 3.44 -9.38 1.55
C GLY A 232 2.60 -10.60 1.17
N ASN A 233 2.79 -11.14 -0.03
CA ASN A 233 2.14 -12.36 -0.53
C ASN A 233 3.20 -13.43 -0.84
N ARG A 234 2.82 -14.52 -1.52
CA ARG A 234 3.73 -15.62 -1.92
C ARG A 234 4.00 -15.64 -3.42
N ILE A 235 4.14 -14.47 -4.04
CA ILE A 235 4.37 -14.34 -5.49
C ILE A 235 5.78 -14.83 -5.82
N ASP A 236 5.88 -15.92 -6.58
CA ASP A 236 7.14 -16.49 -7.03
C ASP A 236 7.57 -15.96 -8.41
N SER A 237 8.74 -16.40 -8.89
CA SER A 237 9.26 -16.05 -10.22
C SER A 237 8.29 -16.38 -11.36
N VAL A 238 7.52 -17.47 -11.24
CA VAL A 238 6.53 -17.88 -12.24
C VAL A 238 5.33 -16.94 -12.25
N GLY A 239 4.85 -16.53 -11.07
CA GLY A 239 3.82 -15.50 -10.90
C GLY A 239 4.27 -14.15 -11.47
N ALA A 240 5.48 -13.72 -11.13
CA ALA A 240 6.07 -12.48 -11.64
C ALA A 240 6.23 -12.49 -13.16
N ALA A 241 6.66 -13.60 -13.76
CA ALA A 241 6.73 -13.74 -15.21
C ALA A 241 5.34 -13.65 -15.87
N ALA A 242 4.29 -14.15 -15.21
CA ALA A 242 2.92 -13.99 -15.70
C ALA A 242 2.48 -12.51 -15.65
N LEU A 243 2.77 -11.79 -14.56
CA LEU A 243 2.53 -10.35 -14.46
C LEU A 243 3.28 -9.60 -15.55
N ALA A 244 4.58 -9.85 -15.72
CA ALA A 244 5.42 -9.26 -16.76
C ALA A 244 4.81 -9.44 -18.16
N SER A 245 4.38 -10.66 -18.49
CA SER A 245 3.70 -10.95 -19.77
C SER A 245 2.43 -10.11 -19.96
N SER A 246 1.61 -9.95 -18.90
CA SER A 246 0.42 -9.11 -18.96
C SER A 246 0.72 -7.61 -19.09
N LEU A 247 1.77 -7.12 -18.41
CA LEU A 247 2.19 -5.72 -18.45
C LEU A 247 2.61 -5.31 -19.87
N ARG A 248 3.17 -6.21 -20.68
CA ARG A 248 3.50 -5.89 -22.08
C ARG A 248 2.30 -5.40 -22.90
N GLN A 249 1.08 -5.79 -22.52
CA GLN A 249 -0.17 -5.45 -23.22
C GLN A 249 -1.07 -4.48 -22.43
N ASN A 250 -0.94 -4.42 -21.11
CA ASN A 250 -1.78 -3.55 -20.29
C ASN A 250 -1.45 -2.07 -20.55
N THR A 251 -2.49 -1.26 -20.74
CA THR A 251 -2.38 0.17 -21.07
C THR A 251 -2.96 1.10 -20.00
N SER A 252 -3.32 0.57 -18.83
CA SER A 252 -3.95 1.34 -17.77
C SER A 252 -3.14 1.45 -16.48
N LEU A 253 -2.43 0.39 -16.10
CA LEU A 253 -1.76 0.29 -14.80
C LEU A 253 -0.58 1.25 -14.76
N LYS A 254 -0.58 2.09 -13.73
CA LYS A 254 0.39 3.15 -13.44
C LYS A 254 1.32 2.80 -12.30
N LYS A 255 0.82 2.09 -11.29
CA LYS A 255 1.55 1.72 -10.08
C LYS A 255 1.35 0.25 -9.74
N LEU A 256 2.47 -0.42 -9.46
CA LEU A 256 2.50 -1.82 -9.05
C LEU A 256 3.43 -1.98 -7.85
N ILE A 257 2.87 -2.44 -6.72
CA ILE A 257 3.62 -2.74 -5.50
C ILE A 257 3.66 -4.27 -5.32
N LEU A 258 4.87 -4.80 -5.19
CA LEU A 258 5.21 -6.22 -5.15
C LEU A 258 6.19 -6.56 -4.02
N SER A 259 6.46 -5.61 -3.11
CA SER A 259 7.43 -5.80 -2.03
C SER A 259 7.09 -7.01 -1.14
N PHE A 260 8.08 -7.59 -0.46
CA PHE A 260 7.87 -8.73 0.45
C PHE A 260 7.16 -9.92 -0.22
N ASN A 261 7.78 -10.46 -1.27
CA ASN A 261 7.32 -11.64 -2.01
C ASN A 261 8.52 -12.57 -2.31
N ASN A 262 8.39 -13.55 -3.20
CA ASN A 262 9.44 -14.51 -3.55
C ASN A 262 9.81 -14.46 -5.05
N ILE A 263 9.83 -13.25 -5.64
CA ILE A 263 9.96 -13.05 -7.10
C ILE A 263 11.28 -13.61 -7.66
N GLY A 264 12.40 -13.42 -6.95
CA GLY A 264 13.73 -13.88 -7.36
C GLY A 264 14.27 -13.24 -8.65
N ASN A 265 15.48 -13.62 -9.05
CA ASN A 265 16.19 -13.05 -10.21
C ASN A 265 15.42 -13.23 -11.53
N GLU A 266 14.87 -14.42 -11.78
CA GLU A 266 14.14 -14.72 -13.02
C GLU A 266 12.84 -13.90 -13.14
N GLY A 267 12.13 -13.71 -12.03
CA GLY A 267 10.94 -12.86 -11.99
C GLY A 267 11.29 -11.40 -12.21
N ALA A 268 12.37 -10.91 -11.59
CA ALA A 268 12.87 -9.55 -11.77
C ALA A 268 13.28 -9.29 -13.23
N LYS A 269 14.02 -10.22 -13.85
CA LYS A 269 14.40 -10.15 -15.26
C LYS A 269 13.18 -10.09 -16.18
N ALA A 270 12.17 -10.92 -15.95
CA ALA A 270 10.94 -10.89 -16.73
C ALA A 270 10.23 -9.52 -16.63
N LEU A 271 10.14 -8.95 -15.42
CA LEU A 271 9.58 -7.62 -15.19
C LEU A 271 10.40 -6.54 -15.93
N ALA A 272 11.73 -6.56 -15.81
CA ALA A 272 12.62 -5.62 -16.48
C ALA A 272 12.42 -5.64 -18.01
N GLU A 273 12.40 -6.82 -18.61
CA GLU A 273 12.17 -6.97 -20.05
C GLU A 273 10.77 -6.49 -20.49
N ALA A 274 9.74 -6.69 -19.65
CA ALA A 274 8.39 -6.20 -19.93
C ALA A 274 8.31 -4.67 -19.93
N LEU A 275 9.04 -4.00 -19.04
CA LEU A 275 9.07 -2.54 -18.96
C LEU A 275 9.85 -1.85 -20.07
N THR A 276 10.64 -2.60 -20.86
CA THR A 276 11.23 -2.06 -22.09
C THR A 276 10.17 -1.78 -23.17
N VAL A 277 9.02 -2.48 -23.12
CA VAL A 277 7.91 -2.32 -24.08
C VAL A 277 6.68 -1.66 -23.46
N ASN A 278 6.45 -1.85 -22.16
CA ASN A 278 5.38 -1.14 -21.46
C ASN A 278 5.81 0.32 -21.22
N HIS A 279 4.93 1.25 -21.58
CA HIS A 279 5.14 2.69 -21.39
C HIS A 279 4.10 3.34 -20.49
N THR A 280 3.26 2.50 -19.87
CA THR A 280 2.13 2.93 -19.05
C THR A 280 2.51 2.94 -17.58
N LEU A 281 3.21 1.91 -17.12
CA LEU A 281 3.63 1.74 -15.74
C LEU A 281 4.72 2.76 -15.43
N THR A 282 4.40 3.62 -14.47
CA THR A 282 5.23 4.74 -14.02
C THR A 282 5.92 4.44 -12.69
N HIS A 283 5.32 3.59 -11.86
CA HIS A 283 5.79 3.29 -10.51
C HIS A 283 5.86 1.79 -10.31
N LEU A 284 7.03 1.28 -9.95
CA LEU A 284 7.23 -0.13 -9.62
C LEU A 284 8.05 -0.23 -8.33
N SER A 285 7.52 -0.94 -7.34
CA SER A 285 8.22 -1.24 -6.08
C SER A 285 8.21 -2.73 -5.81
N PHE A 286 9.38 -3.32 -5.56
CA PHE A 286 9.52 -4.74 -5.23
C PHE A 286 10.74 -5.06 -4.33
N PRO A 287 11.09 -4.26 -3.30
CA PRO A 287 12.07 -4.65 -2.30
C PRO A 287 11.70 -5.96 -1.59
N SER A 288 12.69 -6.60 -0.95
CA SER A 288 12.48 -7.81 -0.15
C SER A 288 11.86 -8.95 -0.95
N ASN A 289 12.46 -9.26 -2.11
CA ASN A 289 11.96 -10.27 -3.06
C ASN A 289 12.97 -11.37 -3.39
N SER A 290 14.02 -11.51 -2.57
CA SER A 290 15.17 -12.38 -2.83
C SER A 290 15.80 -12.12 -4.21
N ILE A 291 15.90 -10.84 -4.58
CA ILE A 291 16.51 -10.39 -5.83
C ILE A 291 17.95 -10.07 -5.53
N TRP A 292 18.84 -10.88 -6.07
CA TRP A 292 20.27 -10.71 -5.94
C TRP A 292 20.80 -10.00 -7.19
N ASN A 293 22.12 -10.01 -7.37
CA ASN A 293 22.80 -9.22 -8.39
C ASN A 293 22.22 -9.42 -9.79
N GLU A 294 22.00 -10.66 -10.23
CA GLU A 294 21.55 -10.95 -11.59
C GLU A 294 20.18 -10.30 -11.91
N GLY A 295 19.28 -10.25 -10.93
CA GLY A 295 17.97 -9.61 -11.12
C GLY A 295 18.08 -8.09 -11.19
N ILE A 296 18.97 -7.49 -10.41
CA ILE A 296 19.25 -6.05 -10.44
C ILE A 296 20.00 -5.65 -11.72
N GLU A 297 20.99 -6.43 -12.13
CA GLU A 297 21.73 -6.27 -13.39
C GLU A 297 20.79 -6.28 -14.59
N ALA A 298 19.78 -7.16 -14.59
CA ALA A 298 18.76 -7.18 -15.64
C ALA A 298 17.98 -5.86 -15.72
N PHE A 299 17.68 -5.22 -14.59
CA PHE A 299 17.10 -3.88 -14.57
C PHE A 299 18.08 -2.83 -15.11
N GLY A 300 19.34 -2.87 -14.68
CA GLY A 300 20.40 -1.98 -15.19
C GLY A 300 20.54 -2.04 -16.72
N ASP A 301 20.56 -3.23 -17.29
CA ASP A 301 20.66 -3.47 -18.74
C ASP A 301 19.41 -3.02 -19.50
N CYS A 302 18.23 -3.14 -18.88
CA CYS A 302 16.95 -2.77 -19.50
C CYS A 302 16.60 -1.29 -19.34
N LEU A 303 17.07 -0.63 -18.28
CA LEU A 303 16.77 0.76 -17.93
C LEU A 303 16.94 1.72 -19.12
N PRO A 304 18.00 1.69 -19.94
CA PRO A 304 18.15 2.59 -21.09
C PRO A 304 16.98 2.53 -22.09
N LYS A 305 16.28 1.39 -22.16
CA LYS A 305 15.16 1.16 -23.07
C LYS A 305 13.79 1.47 -22.44
N MET A 306 13.71 1.57 -21.11
CA MET A 306 12.46 1.84 -20.40
C MET A 306 12.05 3.32 -20.58
N LYS A 307 10.88 3.55 -21.19
CA LYS A 307 10.39 4.89 -21.51
C LYS A 307 9.19 5.36 -20.68
N GLY A 308 8.56 4.45 -19.93
CA GLY A 308 7.39 4.75 -19.09
C GLY A 308 7.72 4.94 -17.61
N LEU A 309 8.72 4.22 -17.09
CA LEU A 309 9.01 4.16 -15.66
C LEU A 309 9.63 5.47 -15.14
N GLU A 310 9.02 6.02 -14.09
CA GLU A 310 9.39 7.27 -13.42
C GLU A 310 9.93 7.00 -12.01
N GLU A 311 9.38 6.01 -11.32
CA GLU A 311 9.80 5.60 -9.98
C GLU A 311 10.05 4.09 -9.91
N LEU A 312 11.22 3.73 -9.39
CA LEU A 312 11.67 2.35 -9.23
C LEU A 312 12.18 2.15 -7.80
N ASN A 313 11.60 1.20 -7.07
CA ASN A 313 12.14 0.73 -5.80
C ASN A 313 12.56 -0.73 -5.94
N VAL A 314 13.87 -0.97 -5.87
CA VAL A 314 14.49 -2.30 -5.96
C VAL A 314 14.89 -2.85 -4.59
N GLY A 315 14.87 -2.02 -3.54
CA GLY A 315 15.35 -2.41 -2.21
C GLY A 315 16.84 -2.66 -2.16
N ASP A 316 17.22 -3.74 -1.49
CA ASP A 316 18.61 -4.09 -1.18
C ASP A 316 19.49 -4.23 -2.42
N LEU A 317 20.57 -3.46 -2.45
CA LEU A 317 21.66 -3.62 -3.40
C LEU A 317 22.73 -4.54 -2.82
N PHE A 318 22.69 -5.79 -3.25
CA PHE A 318 23.76 -6.71 -2.99
C PHE A 318 24.90 -6.37 -3.97
N ASP A 319 26.03 -5.89 -3.44
CA ASP A 319 27.32 -5.71 -4.11
C ASP A 319 27.50 -4.65 -5.23
N THR A 320 28.75 -4.55 -5.71
CA THR A 320 29.21 -3.48 -6.61
C THR A 320 28.85 -3.70 -8.09
N PRO A 321 28.95 -4.90 -8.70
CA PRO A 321 28.51 -5.12 -10.08
C PRO A 321 27.04 -4.77 -10.36
N ALA A 322 26.13 -5.16 -9.46
CA ALA A 322 24.71 -4.86 -9.58
C ALA A 322 24.44 -3.34 -9.57
N ALA A 323 25.09 -2.65 -8.64
CA ALA A 323 25.03 -1.20 -8.54
C ALA A 323 25.63 -0.51 -9.77
N ASP A 324 26.74 -1.03 -10.32
CA ASP A 324 27.38 -0.52 -11.53
C ASP A 324 26.47 -0.64 -12.76
N SER A 325 25.78 -1.77 -12.91
CA SER A 325 24.82 -1.97 -13.99
C SER A 325 23.65 -0.97 -13.91
N LEU A 326 23.07 -0.77 -12.72
CA LEU A 326 22.03 0.24 -12.52
C LEU A 326 22.54 1.65 -12.87
N LEU A 327 23.72 2.05 -12.36
CA LEU A 327 24.30 3.35 -12.64
C LEU A 327 24.52 3.57 -14.15
N ASN A 328 25.05 2.56 -14.85
CA ASN A 328 25.24 2.63 -16.29
C ASN A 328 23.90 2.73 -17.04
N GLY A 329 22.88 2.01 -16.58
CA GLY A 329 21.51 2.13 -17.08
C GLY A 329 20.95 3.55 -16.92
N LEU A 330 21.13 4.15 -15.74
CA LEU A 330 20.65 5.49 -15.39
C LEU A 330 21.30 6.63 -16.19
N LYS A 331 22.57 6.46 -16.61
CA LYS A 331 23.26 7.44 -17.48
C LYS A 331 22.54 7.65 -18.80
N CYS A 332 21.89 6.60 -19.31
CA CYS A 332 21.20 6.58 -20.59
C CYS A 332 19.68 6.74 -20.46
N ASN A 333 19.08 6.27 -19.35
CA ASN A 333 17.66 6.47 -19.08
C ASN A 333 17.38 7.96 -18.79
N THR A 334 16.34 8.54 -19.39
CA THR A 334 15.97 9.95 -19.16
C THR A 334 14.62 10.11 -18.46
N ARG A 335 13.94 9.01 -18.14
CA ARG A 335 12.56 8.98 -17.65
C ARG A 335 12.47 8.74 -16.15
N LEU A 336 13.28 7.82 -15.62
CA LEU A 336 13.29 7.48 -14.21
C LEU A 336 13.75 8.69 -13.38
N SER A 337 12.86 9.27 -12.60
CA SER A 337 13.12 10.41 -11.73
C SER A 337 13.53 9.99 -10.33
N ILE A 338 13.03 8.85 -9.84
CA ILE A 338 13.26 8.39 -8.48
C ILE A 338 13.70 6.93 -8.51
N LEU A 339 14.84 6.64 -7.88
CA LEU A 339 15.32 5.31 -7.59
C LEU A 339 15.48 5.16 -6.08
N TYR A 340 14.77 4.19 -5.49
CA TYR A 340 14.94 3.79 -4.10
C TYR A 340 15.81 2.53 -4.05
N VAL A 341 16.88 2.60 -3.26
CA VAL A 341 17.84 1.52 -3.01
C VAL A 341 18.17 1.48 -1.53
N GLN A 342 18.25 0.29 -0.97
CA GLN A 342 18.73 0.05 0.38
C GLN A 342 20.17 -0.47 0.27
N LEU A 343 21.11 0.17 0.98
CA LEU A 343 22.51 -0.28 0.96
C LEU A 343 22.73 -1.22 2.14
N PRO A 344 23.47 -2.33 1.96
CA PRO A 344 23.86 -3.18 3.06
C PRO A 344 24.68 -2.36 4.05
N VAL A 345 24.25 -2.35 5.31
CA VAL A 345 25.04 -1.78 6.40
C VAL A 345 26.26 -2.69 6.57
N CYS A 346 27.45 -2.20 6.22
CA CYS A 346 28.69 -2.86 6.64
C CYS A 346 28.78 -2.74 8.16
N GLU A 347 28.45 -3.81 8.89
CA GLU A 347 28.97 -3.94 10.25
C GLU A 347 30.49 -4.10 10.14
N ASP A 348 31.23 -3.10 10.64
CA ASP A 348 32.67 -3.17 10.83
C ASP A 348 32.96 -4.34 11.79
N TYR A 349 33.26 -5.52 11.24
CA TYR A 349 33.91 -6.57 12.00
C TYR A 349 35.34 -6.11 12.27
N THR A 350 35.59 -5.61 13.47
CA THR A 350 36.94 -5.64 14.04
C THR A 350 37.32 -7.10 14.18
N VAL A 351 38.13 -7.58 13.25
CA VAL A 351 38.84 -8.86 13.40
C VAL A 351 39.82 -8.63 14.55
N ASP A 352 39.48 -9.12 15.73
CA ASP A 352 40.49 -9.36 16.76
C ASP A 352 41.38 -10.48 16.20
N ASP A 353 42.58 -10.08 15.77
CA ASP A 353 43.69 -10.98 15.48
C ASP A 353 44.00 -11.80 16.73
N ASP A 354 43.42 -12.99 16.88
CA ASP A 354 43.98 -14.11 17.64
C ASP A 354 43.07 -15.35 17.51
N GLU A 355 43.36 -16.20 16.52
CA GLU A 355 43.55 -17.66 16.69
C GLU A 355 43.48 -18.39 15.34
N ALA A 356 44.62 -18.97 14.97
CA ALA A 356 44.71 -19.95 13.91
C ALA A 356 43.94 -21.22 14.30
N SER A 357 42.90 -21.58 13.55
CA SER A 357 42.50 -22.99 13.43
C SER A 357 41.80 -23.28 12.10
N GLU A 358 42.14 -24.43 11.55
CA GLU A 358 41.83 -24.90 10.21
C GLU A 358 40.34 -25.29 10.05
N GLY A 359 39.76 -24.94 8.90
CA GLY A 359 38.74 -25.75 8.21
C GLY A 359 37.30 -25.66 8.72
N SER A 360 36.48 -24.82 8.09
CA SER A 360 35.13 -25.19 7.61
C SER A 360 34.51 -24.09 6.77
N SER A 361 34.10 -24.44 5.55
CA SER A 361 33.29 -23.61 4.66
C SER A 361 31.83 -23.66 5.13
N GLN A 362 31.42 -22.70 5.95
CA GLN A 362 30.02 -22.38 6.21
C GLN A 362 29.93 -20.95 6.76
N CYS A 363 29.71 -19.96 5.88
CA CYS A 363 29.26 -18.64 6.32
C CYS A 363 27.79 -18.76 6.75
N SER A 364 27.57 -18.98 8.03
CA SER A 364 26.26 -18.85 8.67
C SER A 364 26.01 -17.38 8.99
N CYS A 365 25.40 -16.64 8.08
CA CYS A 365 24.90 -15.30 8.38
C CYS A 365 23.56 -15.45 9.11
N SER A 366 23.59 -15.44 10.45
CA SER A 366 22.41 -15.28 11.29
C SER A 366 22.00 -13.80 11.30
N VAL A 367 20.93 -13.47 10.58
CA VAL A 367 20.36 -12.12 10.56
C VAL A 367 19.49 -11.93 11.79
N SER A 368 19.91 -11.03 12.69
CA SER A 368 19.04 -10.47 13.73
C SER A 368 18.21 -9.34 13.12
N PRO A 369 16.88 -9.31 13.29
CA PRO A 369 16.05 -8.24 12.77
C PRO A 369 16.10 -7.04 13.70
N ILE A 370 16.02 -5.83 13.12
CA ILE A 370 15.91 -4.54 13.80
C ILE A 370 17.30 -3.96 14.20
N GLU A 371 17.85 -3.06 13.37
CA GLU A 371 18.13 -1.65 13.74
C GLU A 371 18.91 -0.91 12.64
N LYS A 372 18.27 0.14 12.08
CA LYS A 372 18.77 1.23 11.20
C LYS A 372 18.93 0.93 9.70
N ASP A 373 17.80 0.63 9.06
CA ASP A 373 17.64 0.78 7.62
C ASP A 373 17.75 2.27 7.25
N ILE A 374 18.80 2.65 6.53
CA ILE A 374 18.90 3.98 5.92
C ILE A 374 18.41 3.85 4.49
N ASP A 375 17.19 4.32 4.25
CA ASP A 375 16.65 4.46 2.89
C ASP A 375 17.48 5.49 2.12
N PHE A 376 18.15 5.05 1.06
CA PHE A 376 18.81 5.96 0.12
C PHE A 376 17.92 6.16 -1.10
N PHE A 377 17.55 7.41 -1.38
CA PHE A 377 16.85 7.76 -2.61
C PHE A 377 17.75 8.61 -3.51
N LEU A 378 17.83 8.22 -4.78
CA LEU A 378 18.56 8.97 -5.81
C LEU A 378 17.56 9.75 -6.66
N ARG A 379 17.57 11.08 -6.51
CA ARG A 379 16.77 11.98 -7.35
C ARG A 379 17.50 12.25 -8.67
N CYS A 380 17.04 11.62 -9.74
CA CYS A 380 17.68 11.63 -11.07
C CYS A 380 17.27 12.85 -11.93
N ASN A 381 17.41 14.07 -11.39
CA ASN A 381 17.13 15.31 -12.13
C ASN A 381 18.25 15.67 -13.14
N LYS A 382 18.07 16.71 -13.98
CA LYS A 382 19.07 17.11 -15.00
C LYS A 382 20.49 17.29 -14.41
N SER A 383 20.59 17.89 -13.23
CA SER A 383 21.87 18.11 -12.54
C SER A 383 22.48 16.80 -12.04
N GLY A 384 21.67 15.89 -11.47
CA GLY A 384 22.11 14.56 -11.05
C GLY A 384 22.60 13.70 -12.22
N ARG A 385 21.96 13.78 -13.39
CA ARG A 385 22.40 13.07 -14.61
C ARG A 385 23.72 13.63 -15.16
N SER A 386 23.90 14.95 -15.16
CA SER A 386 25.16 15.57 -15.56
C SER A 386 26.32 15.14 -14.65
N LEU A 387 26.06 14.99 -13.34
CA LEU A 387 27.04 14.51 -12.38
C LEU A 387 27.39 13.04 -12.64
N LEU A 388 26.39 12.17 -12.84
CA LEU A 388 26.59 10.76 -13.21
C LEU A 388 27.40 10.57 -14.50
N GLN A 389 27.20 11.41 -15.50
CA GLN A 389 27.91 11.36 -16.79
C GLN A 389 29.36 11.87 -16.71
N SER A 390 29.69 12.69 -15.71
CA SER A 390 31.03 13.26 -15.51
C SER A 390 32.02 12.31 -14.80
N ILE A 391 31.52 11.19 -14.25
CA ILE A 391 32.32 10.24 -13.47
C ILE A 391 32.96 9.18 -14.39
N THR A 392 34.30 9.22 -14.53
CA THR A 392 35.15 8.08 -14.98
C THR A 392 36.59 8.17 -14.39
N PRO A 393 37.25 7.07 -13.95
CA PRO A 393 36.86 5.65 -14.01
C PRO A 393 36.65 4.94 -12.64
N SER A 394 36.05 3.74 -12.70
CA SER A 394 35.73 2.75 -11.64
C SER A 394 34.72 3.24 -10.57
N PRO A 395 33.43 2.85 -10.68
CA PRO A 395 32.40 3.21 -9.70
C PRO A 395 32.50 2.43 -8.38
N SER A 396 33.28 1.35 -8.31
CA SER A 396 33.62 0.70 -7.04
C SER A 396 34.31 1.65 -6.05
N SER A 397 35.09 2.64 -6.54
CA SER A 397 35.64 3.72 -5.70
C SER A 397 34.59 4.74 -5.28
N LEU A 398 33.58 5.00 -6.12
CA LEU A 398 32.51 5.97 -5.84
C LEU A 398 31.57 5.45 -4.76
N TRP A 399 31.17 4.18 -4.85
CA TRP A 399 30.40 3.53 -3.80
C TRP A 399 31.23 3.37 -2.54
N ALA A 400 32.49 2.91 -2.61
CA ALA A 400 33.35 2.83 -1.41
C ALA A 400 33.61 4.20 -0.75
N GLU A 401 33.68 5.30 -1.52
CA GLU A 401 33.87 6.65 -0.98
C GLU A 401 32.56 7.27 -0.44
N VAL A 402 31.42 7.00 -1.09
CA VAL A 402 30.08 7.37 -0.59
C VAL A 402 29.72 6.57 0.67
N LEU A 403 30.01 5.25 0.67
CA LEU A 403 29.79 4.32 1.79
C LEU A 403 30.76 4.60 2.95
N GLY A 404 32.04 4.82 2.67
CA GLY A 404 33.06 5.10 3.69
C GLY A 404 32.88 6.43 4.42
N LYS A 405 32.24 7.44 3.78
CA LYS A 405 31.96 8.74 4.41
C LYS A 405 30.58 8.83 5.06
N ALA A 406 29.57 8.07 4.60
CA ALA A 406 28.27 7.96 5.28
C ALA A 406 28.39 7.34 6.69
N ASN A 407 29.37 6.45 6.90
CA ASN A 407 29.62 5.79 8.18
C ASN A 407 30.25 6.69 9.27
N THR A 408 30.61 7.94 8.96
CA THR A 408 31.44 8.78 9.86
C THR A 408 30.77 10.02 10.43
N ASN A 409 29.53 10.37 10.05
CA ASN A 409 28.90 11.62 10.51
C ASN A 409 27.44 11.45 10.93
N GLN A 410 27.22 11.46 12.25
CA GLN A 410 25.92 11.85 12.83
C GLN A 410 25.63 13.31 12.46
N THR A 411 24.70 13.55 11.53
CA THR A 411 24.18 14.90 11.28
C THR A 411 22.93 15.17 12.13
N PRO A 412 22.72 16.38 12.68
CA PRO A 412 21.61 16.68 13.60
C PRO A 412 20.21 16.79 12.96
N SER A 413 20.00 16.38 11.71
CA SER A 413 18.74 16.65 10.98
C SER A 413 18.25 15.53 10.05
N GLY A 414 18.54 14.27 10.36
CA GLY A 414 17.66 13.14 10.01
C GLY A 414 17.33 12.84 8.54
N VAL A 415 18.05 13.33 7.54
CA VAL A 415 17.87 12.91 6.12
C VAL A 415 19.22 12.80 5.42
N PRO A 416 19.69 11.59 5.04
CA PRO A 416 20.86 11.44 4.21
C PRO A 416 20.49 11.53 2.72
N ASP A 417 20.55 12.75 2.17
CA ASP A 417 20.61 12.96 0.72
C ASP A 417 21.96 12.43 0.21
N VAL A 418 21.98 11.32 -0.55
CA VAL A 418 23.20 10.84 -1.22
C VAL A 418 23.74 11.88 -2.20
N LEU A 419 22.84 12.68 -2.79
CA LEU A 419 23.24 13.83 -3.61
C LEU A 419 23.92 14.94 -2.79
N TYR A 420 23.55 15.14 -1.52
CA TYR A 420 24.11 16.21 -0.69
C TYR A 420 25.58 15.96 -0.36
N HIS A 421 25.98 14.71 -0.14
CA HIS A 421 27.37 14.36 0.14
C HIS A 421 28.27 14.39 -1.11
N LEU A 422 27.76 13.96 -2.27
CA LEU A 422 28.48 14.07 -3.55
C LEU A 422 28.70 15.53 -3.98
N ILE A 423 27.77 16.43 -3.61
CA ILE A 423 27.84 17.87 -3.89
C ILE A 423 28.77 18.63 -2.91
N ARG A 424 28.90 18.17 -1.65
CA ARG A 424 29.68 18.89 -0.61
C ARG A 424 31.20 18.69 -0.68
N GLU A 425 31.66 17.55 -1.19
CA GLU A 425 33.08 17.16 -1.17
C GLU A 425 33.85 17.52 -2.46
N ARG A 426 33.16 18.00 -3.51
CA ARG A 426 33.75 18.44 -4.80
C ARG A 426 33.24 19.83 -5.23
N PRO A 427 33.55 20.91 -4.48
CA PRO A 427 33.13 22.29 -4.83
C PRO A 427 33.66 22.78 -6.19
N ASP A 428 34.67 22.10 -6.74
CA ASP A 428 35.21 22.25 -8.09
C ASP A 428 34.22 21.89 -9.22
N LEU A 429 33.22 21.03 -8.94
CA LEU A 429 32.14 20.69 -9.88
C LEU A 429 31.00 21.72 -9.90
N LEU A 430 30.99 22.65 -8.94
CA LEU A 430 30.14 23.85 -8.89
C LEU A 430 30.85 25.04 -9.53
N CYS A 431 31.37 24.89 -10.75
CA CYS A 431 31.92 26.03 -11.47
C CYS A 431 30.97 26.52 -12.58
N ASN A 432 30.27 27.60 -12.22
CA ASN A 432 29.59 28.60 -13.06
C ASN A 432 28.41 28.11 -13.92
N THR A 433 27.20 28.46 -13.48
CA THR A 433 26.49 29.60 -14.10
C THR A 433 25.46 30.18 -13.14
N ARG A 434 25.38 31.51 -13.16
CA ARG A 434 24.47 32.40 -12.42
C ARG A 434 23.00 32.12 -12.67
#